data_AF-A0AAU1HBM1-F1
#
_entry.id   AF-A0AAU1HBM1-F1
#
_cell.length_a   1.000
_cell.length_b   1.000
_cell.length_c   1.000
_cell.angle_alpha   90.00
_cell.angle_beta   90.00
_cell.angle_gamma   90.00
#
_symmetry.space_group_name_H-M   'P 1'
#
loop_
_entity.id
_entity.type
_entity.pdbx_description
1 polymer ?
#
loop_
_entity_poly.entity_id
_entity_poly.type
_entity_poly.pdbx_seq_one_letter_code
_entity_poly.pdbx_strand_id
1 'polypeptide(L)' 'MDSVQQHMLDSYRAAAHGLRPPPPPGRHDGEVLRAIGRRIRDWAAAHRPPYA' A
#
# COMPACT_ATOMS: atom_id res chain seq x y z
N MET A 1 -1.13 -8.39 14.45
CA MET A 1 -1.46 -9.11 13.22
C MET A 1 -1.01 -8.27 12.05
N ASP A 2 -0.15 -8.80 11.17
CA ASP A 2 0.34 -8.08 9.99
C ASP A 2 -0.41 -8.49 8.71
N SER A 3 -0.16 -7.78 7.61
CA SER A 3 -0.85 -7.99 6.32
C SER A 3 -0.56 -9.36 5.71
N VAL A 4 0.61 -9.95 6.00
CA VAL A 4 0.98 -11.29 5.53
C VAL A 4 0.21 -12.34 6.34
N GLN A 5 0.19 -12.22 7.66
CA GLN A 5 -0.57 -13.12 8.54
C GLN A 5 -2.07 -13.11 8.23
N GLN A 6 -2.64 -11.93 7.97
CA GLN A 6 -4.04 -11.81 7.54
C GLN A 6 -4.27 -12.45 6.17
N HIS A 7 -3.38 -12.21 5.20
CA HIS A 7 -3.46 -12.81 3.88
C HIS A 7 -3.42 -14.35 3.94
N MET A 8 -2.61 -14.94 4.83
CA MET A 8 -2.56 -16.39 5.02
C MET A 8 -3.89 -16.95 5.51
N LEU A 9 -4.51 -16.32 6.51
CA LEU A 9 -5.82 -16.76 7.01
C LEU A 9 -6.93 -16.59 5.97
N ASP A 10 -6.94 -15.48 5.25
CA ASP A 10 -7.97 -15.22 4.23
C ASP A 10 -7.80 -16.14 3.02
N SER A 11 -6.57 -16.49 2.66
CA SER A 11 -6.30 -17.50 1.63
C SER A 11 -6.79 -18.89 2.05
N TYR A 12 -6.55 -19.27 3.31
CA TYR A 12 -7.08 -20.52 3.85
C TYR A 12 -8.61 -20.57 3.83
N ARG A 13 -9.27 -19.49 4.30
CA ARG A 13 -10.73 -19.37 4.25
C ARG A 13 -11.27 -19.42 2.82
N ALA A 14 -10.62 -18.72 1.89
CA ALA A 14 -11.01 -18.75 0.48
C ALA A 14 -10.94 -20.15 -0.10
N ALA A 15 -9.86 -20.89 0.18
CA ALA A 15 -9.71 -22.28 -0.25
C ALA A 15 -10.79 -23.20 0.36
N ALA A 16 -11.09 -23.04 1.66
CA ALA A 16 -12.11 -23.83 2.35
C ALA A 16 -13.53 -23.62 1.78
N HIS A 17 -13.80 -22.44 1.22
CA HIS A 17 -15.10 -22.10 0.64
C HIS A 17 -15.14 -22.10 -0.90
N GLY A 18 -14.06 -22.52 -1.57
CA GLY A 18 -13.97 -22.50 -3.04
C GLY A 18 -14.02 -21.10 -3.66
N LEU A 19 -13.63 -20.07 -2.89
CA LEU A 19 -13.58 -18.68 -3.33
C LEU A 19 -12.23 -18.36 -3.98
N ARG A 20 -12.22 -17.29 -4.78
CA ARG A 20 -10.97 -16.75 -5.35
C ARG A 20 -10.04 -16.28 -4.22
N PRO A 21 -8.73 -16.59 -4.27
CA PRO A 21 -7.79 -16.12 -3.27
C PRO A 21 -7.71 -14.58 -3.25
N PRO A 22 -7.44 -14.00 -2.07
CA PRO A 22 -7.23 -12.56 -1.94
C PRO A 22 -6.00 -12.12 -2.76
N PRO A 23 -5.94 -10.86 -3.21
CA PRO A 23 -4.75 -10.35 -3.86
C PRO A 23 -3.55 -10.43 -2.92
N PRO A 24 -2.34 -10.70 -3.43
CA PRO A 24 -1.14 -10.74 -2.60
C PRO A 24 -0.88 -9.36 -1.98
N PRO A 25 -0.46 -9.30 -0.70
CA PRO A 25 -0.05 -8.06 -0.08
C PRO A 25 1.16 -7.48 -0.82
N GLY A 26 1.35 -6.17 -0.76
CA GLY A 26 2.53 -5.52 -1.37
C GLY A 26 2.40 -5.17 -2.85
N ARG A 27 1.36 -5.64 -3.57
CA ARG A 27 1.24 -5.42 -5.03
C ARG A 27 1.13 -3.93 -5.41
N HIS A 28 0.55 -3.11 -4.54
CA HIS A 28 0.32 -1.69 -4.80
C HIS A 28 1.13 -0.75 -3.88
N ASP A 29 1.82 -1.29 -2.89
CA ASP A 29 2.47 -0.50 -1.85
C ASP A 29 3.57 0.40 -2.44
N GLY A 30 4.35 -0.11 -3.40
CA GLY A 30 5.39 0.67 -4.07
C GLY A 30 4.86 1.84 -4.89
N GLU A 31 3.72 1.67 -5.56
CA GLU A 31 3.07 2.74 -6.32
C GLU A 31 2.49 3.81 -5.40
N VAL A 32 1.83 3.37 -4.32
CA VAL A 32 1.28 4.24 -3.28
C VAL A 32 2.40 5.05 -2.61
N LEU A 33 3.51 4.42 -2.23
CA LEU A 33 4.67 5.10 -1.66
C LEU A 33 5.28 6.12 -2.63
N ARG A 34 5.39 5.79 -3.92
CA ARG A 34 5.83 6.74 -4.95
C ARG A 34 4.87 7.92 -5.09
N ALA A 35 3.56 7.69 -5.03
CA ALA A 35 2.55 8.73 -5.09
C ALA A 35 2.60 9.67 -3.87
N ILE A 36 2.73 9.11 -2.67
CA ILE A 36 2.94 9.87 -1.43
C ILE A 36 4.22 10.70 -1.54
N GLY A 37 5.32 10.11 -1.99
CA GLY A 37 6.59 10.82 -2.17
C GLY A 37 6.51 11.98 -3.16
N ARG A 38 5.76 11.82 -4.27
CA ARG A 38 5.48 12.94 -5.19
C ARG A 38 4.71 14.05 -4.47
N ARG A 39 3.63 13.71 -3.78
CA ARG A 39 2.79 14.69 -3.08
C ARG A 39 3.55 15.46 -2.00
N ILE A 40 4.44 14.80 -1.27
CA ILE A 40 5.30 15.46 -0.27
C ILE A 40 6.24 16.46 -0.95
N ARG A 41 6.86 16.09 -2.08
CA ARG A 41 7.74 17.00 -2.83
C ARG A 41 6.99 18.21 -3.38
N ASP A 42 5.81 18.00 -3.97
CA ASP A 42 4.99 19.07 -4.52
C ASP A 42 4.55 20.04 -3.41
N TRP A 43 4.15 19.50 -2.26
CA TRP A 43 3.83 20.29 -1.07
C TRP A 43 5.05 21.10 -0.60
N ALA A 44 6.22 20.46 -0.49
CA ALA A 44 7.44 21.14 -0.05
C ALA A 44 7.89 22.23 -1.03
N ALA A 45 7.71 22.04 -2.34
CA ALA A 45 7.98 23.05 -3.35
C ALA A 45 7.02 24.25 -3.23
N ALA A 46 5.73 23.99 -3.03
CA ALA A 46 4.72 25.03 -2.88
C ALA A 46 4.87 25.85 -1.58
N HIS A 47 5.43 25.25 -0.53
CA HIS A 47 5.61 25.88 0.78
C HIS A 47 7.07 26.24 1.07
N ARG A 48 7.94 26.25 0.05
CA ARG A 48 9.34 26.62 0.23
C ARG A 48 9.42 28.10 0.66
N PRO A 49 10.08 28.43 1.78
CA PRO A 49 10.20 29.81 2.21
C PRO A 49 11.02 30.64 1.20
N PRO A 50 10.68 31.92 1.00
CA PRO A 50 11.19 32.74 -0.11
C PRO A 50 12.68 33.18 0.01
N TYR A 51 13.42 32.71 1.01
CA TYR A 51 14.79 33.16 1.30
C TYR A 51 15.86 32.07 1.20
N ALA A 52 15.64 31.05 0.37
CA ALA A 52 16.64 30.00 0.09
C ALA A 52 17.53 30.32 -1.12
#